data_AF-A0A8C6FLF1-F1
#
_entry.id   AF-A0A8C6FLF1-F1
#
_cell.length_a   1.000
_cell.length_b   1.000
_cell.length_c   1.000
_cell.angle_alpha   90.00
_cell.angle_beta   90.00
_cell.angle_gamma   90.00
#
_symmetry.space_group_name_H-M   'P 1'
#
loop_
_entity.id
_entity.type
_entity.pdbx_description
1 polymer ?
#
loop_
_entity_poly.entity_id
_entity_poly.type
_entity_poly.pdbx_seq_one_letter_code
_entity_poly.pdbx_strand_id
1 'polypeptide(L)'
;MRNPGATTWAWTWGPAVSEQPLWTRGAPSWLSQTSPSISGDLSSTTMSSRLRTSGPRAALPQRSLCSLVCKWTYSAEKGWDDSFWKMVGLEDLVTDNYSKIGNQVLPPGASLGSGLTPEAAEDLGLPPGIAVAASLIDAHAGGLGVIGADVKGHGLACEGQPVTSRLAVICGTSSCHMGISKNPIFVPGVWGPYFSAMVPGFWLNEGGQSVTGKLIDHMVQGHAAFPELQAKATAR
;
A
#
# COMPACT_ATOMS: atom_id res chain seq x y z
N MET A 1 48.51 2.43 -16.06
CA MET A 1 47.53 3.51 -15.79
C MET A 1 46.31 2.87 -15.14
N ARG A 2 46.01 3.27 -13.89
CA ARG A 2 44.84 2.79 -13.14
C ARG A 2 43.60 3.56 -13.62
N ASN A 3 42.48 2.87 -13.81
CA ASN A 3 41.16 3.49 -13.78
C ASN A 3 40.38 2.86 -12.61
N PRO A 4 40.08 3.62 -11.54
CA PRO A 4 39.28 3.14 -10.41
C PRO A 4 37.81 3.57 -10.59
N GLY A 5 36.87 2.62 -10.54
CA GLY A 5 35.45 2.97 -10.42
C GLY A 5 34.51 2.15 -11.28
N ALA A 6 34.36 0.86 -10.96
CA ALA A 6 33.16 0.10 -11.30
C ALA A 6 33.02 -1.02 -10.26
N THR A 7 32.61 -0.66 -9.04
CA THR A 7 32.15 -1.65 -8.06
C THR A 7 30.73 -2.04 -8.44
N THR A 8 30.59 -3.13 -9.19
CA THR A 8 29.33 -3.85 -9.35
C THR A 8 28.94 -4.41 -7.98
N TRP A 9 28.00 -3.77 -7.30
CA TRP A 9 27.39 -4.29 -6.08
C TRP A 9 26.40 -5.39 -6.46
N ALA A 10 26.89 -6.62 -6.54
CA ALA A 10 26.05 -7.81 -6.53
C ALA A 10 25.59 -8.06 -5.10
N TRP A 11 24.33 -7.73 -4.80
CA TRP A 11 23.72 -8.08 -3.52
C TRP A 11 23.27 -9.54 -3.56
N THR A 12 23.87 -10.37 -2.71
CA THR A 12 23.45 -11.75 -2.50
C THR A 12 22.20 -11.80 -1.63
N TRP A 13 21.19 -12.55 -2.10
CA TRP A 13 19.94 -12.77 -1.37
C TRP A 13 20.12 -13.90 -0.35
N GLY A 14 20.13 -13.55 0.94
CA GLY A 14 20.04 -14.53 2.04
C GLY A 14 18.59 -14.95 2.32
N PRO A 15 18.36 -16.05 3.06
CA PRO A 15 17.04 -16.67 3.24
C PRO A 15 16.12 -15.96 4.25
N ALA A 16 16.34 -14.67 4.51
CA ALA A 16 15.44 -13.88 5.36
C ALA A 16 14.26 -13.37 4.51
N VAL A 17 13.07 -13.29 5.13
CA VAL A 17 11.86 -12.67 4.56
C VAL A 17 12.26 -11.44 3.75
N SER A 18 12.09 -11.52 2.43
CA SER A 18 12.62 -10.51 1.52
C SER A 18 11.86 -9.20 1.68
N GLU A 19 12.36 -8.29 2.51
CA GLU A 19 11.93 -6.89 2.49
C GLU A 19 12.32 -6.28 1.14
N GLN A 20 11.36 -5.68 0.45
CA GLN A 20 11.65 -5.00 -0.82
C GLN A 20 12.28 -3.62 -0.53
N PRO A 21 13.28 -3.19 -1.31
CA PRO A 21 13.93 -1.87 -1.14
C PRO A 21 12.98 -0.67 -1.23
N LEU A 22 11.78 -0.86 -1.76
CA LEU A 22 10.76 0.19 -1.91
C LEU A 22 10.07 0.57 -0.60
N TRP A 23 10.14 -0.25 0.44
CA TRP A 23 9.36 -0.08 1.68
C TRP A 23 10.24 0.25 2.90
N THR A 24 9.59 0.69 3.99
CA THR A 24 10.06 1.01 5.36
C THR A 24 11.55 1.20 5.66
N ARG A 25 12.40 0.25 5.29
CA ARG A 25 13.83 0.32 5.50
C ARG A 25 14.54 1.09 4.40
N GLY A 26 14.10 0.98 3.14
CA GLY A 26 14.79 1.56 2.00
C GLY A 26 14.59 3.07 1.88
N ALA A 27 13.36 3.53 1.72
CA ALA A 27 13.11 4.95 1.43
C ALA A 27 13.46 5.91 2.60
N PRO A 28 13.02 5.68 3.86
CA PRO A 28 13.37 6.56 4.97
C PRO A 28 14.86 6.52 5.34
N SER A 29 15.49 5.34 5.35
CA SER A 29 16.93 5.24 5.62
C SER A 29 17.76 5.89 4.51
N TRP A 30 17.37 5.69 3.25
CA TRP A 30 18.02 6.36 2.12
C TRP A 30 17.89 7.88 2.20
N LEU A 31 16.71 8.41 2.53
CA LEU A 31 16.51 9.85 2.72
C LEU A 31 17.34 10.40 3.88
N SER A 32 17.39 9.70 5.02
CA SER A 32 18.21 10.08 6.17
C SER A 32 19.70 10.15 5.80
N GLN A 33 20.19 9.20 5.01
CA GLN A 33 21.59 9.13 4.59
C GLN A 33 21.95 10.13 3.47
N THR A 34 21.04 10.38 2.53
CA THR A 34 21.34 11.16 1.31
C THR A 34 20.85 12.61 1.38
N SER A 35 19.94 12.95 2.28
CA SER A 35 19.39 14.30 2.45
C SER A 35 19.01 14.62 3.90
N PRO A 36 20.01 14.79 4.81
CA PRO A 36 19.77 15.04 6.23
C PRO A 36 19.02 16.35 6.54
N SER A 37 19.05 17.33 5.63
CA SER A 37 18.28 18.57 5.78
C SER A 37 16.77 18.39 5.54
N ILE A 38 16.37 17.32 4.84
CA ILE A 38 14.98 16.97 4.55
C ILE A 38 14.42 16.01 5.62
N SER A 39 15.27 15.17 6.22
CA SER A 39 14.84 14.22 7.26
C SER A 39 14.31 14.89 8.54
N GLY A 40 14.75 16.12 8.82
CA GLY A 40 14.20 16.95 9.90
C GLY A 40 12.72 17.35 9.72
N ASP A 41 12.17 17.24 8.50
CA ASP A 41 10.78 17.55 8.17
C ASP A 41 9.99 16.34 7.65
N LEU A 42 10.27 15.15 8.20
CA LEU A 42 9.44 13.97 7.95
C LEU A 42 8.02 14.09 8.54
N SER A 43 7.74 15.16 9.29
CA SER A 43 6.39 15.54 9.77
C SER A 43 5.36 15.61 8.62
N SER A 44 5.85 15.89 7.40
CA SER A 44 5.06 16.01 6.18
C SER A 44 4.96 14.73 5.35
N THR A 45 5.67 13.65 5.73
CA THR A 45 5.60 12.32 5.07
C THR A 45 4.30 11.61 5.45
N THR A 46 3.19 12.20 5.05
CA THR A 46 1.86 11.72 5.34
C THR A 46 1.43 10.76 4.24
N MET A 47 1.25 9.49 4.60
CA MET A 47 0.48 8.54 3.80
C MET A 47 -1.01 8.94 3.87
N SER A 48 -1.42 9.85 3.00
CA SER A 48 -2.85 10.13 2.82
C SER A 48 -3.13 10.73 1.45
N SER A 49 -4.13 10.17 0.77
CA SER A 49 -4.99 10.90 -0.16
C SER A 49 -5.50 12.14 0.58
N ARG A 50 -4.89 13.29 0.31
CA ARG A 50 -5.10 14.53 1.06
C ARG A 50 -6.49 15.12 0.78
N LEU A 51 -7.55 14.45 1.21
CA LEU A 51 -8.77 15.16 1.58
C LEU A 51 -8.43 15.95 2.84
N ARG A 52 -8.54 17.28 2.75
CA ARG A 52 -8.27 18.22 3.84
C ARG A 52 -9.33 18.07 4.94
N THR A 53 -9.32 16.98 5.69
CA THR A 53 -10.27 16.76 6.81
C THR A 53 -9.90 17.54 8.07
N SER A 54 -9.00 18.51 7.97
CA SER A 54 -8.60 19.42 9.05
C SER A 54 -7.97 20.70 8.47
N GLY A 55 -8.06 21.80 9.22
CA GLY A 55 -7.63 23.14 8.83
C GLY A 55 -6.14 23.24 8.43
N PRO A 56 -5.65 24.43 8.03
CA PRO A 56 -4.53 24.62 7.09
C PRO A 56 -3.17 23.98 7.43
N ARG A 57 -2.98 23.40 8.62
CA ARG A 57 -1.73 22.77 9.07
C ARG A 57 -1.88 21.57 10.02
N ALA A 58 -3.09 21.16 10.38
CA ALA A 58 -3.24 20.03 11.29
C ALA A 58 -3.36 18.75 10.46
N ALA A 59 -2.34 17.88 10.43
CA ALA A 59 -2.55 16.51 10.01
C ALA A 59 -3.43 15.83 11.07
N LEU A 60 -4.49 15.15 10.65
CA LEU A 60 -5.20 14.25 11.56
C LEU A 60 -4.19 13.23 12.12
N PRO A 61 -4.15 12.99 13.45
CA PRO A 61 -3.23 12.03 14.05
C PRO A 61 -3.55 10.59 13.63
N GLN A 62 -4.75 10.36 13.07
CA GLN A 62 -5.19 9.04 12.65
C GLN A 62 -4.45 8.55 11.40
N ARG A 63 -4.12 7.27 11.39
CA ARG A 63 -3.54 6.54 10.26
C ARG A 63 -4.36 5.29 9.98
N SER A 64 -4.39 4.89 8.72
CA SER A 64 -5.03 3.64 8.32
C SER A 64 -4.20 2.44 8.76
N LEU A 65 -4.86 1.48 9.40
CA LEU A 65 -4.27 0.18 9.70
C LEU A 65 -3.69 -0.48 8.45
N CYS A 66 -4.40 -0.40 7.31
CA CYS A 66 -3.97 -0.95 6.02
C CYS A 66 -2.56 -0.49 5.62
N SER A 67 -2.35 0.83 5.63
CA SER A 67 -1.05 1.41 5.28
C SER A 67 0.03 0.98 6.25
N LEU A 68 -0.27 1.04 7.56
CA LEU A 68 0.73 0.82 8.57
C LEU A 68 1.18 -0.65 8.65
N VAL A 69 0.24 -1.60 8.61
CA VAL A 69 0.58 -3.03 8.70
C VAL A 69 1.28 -3.51 7.44
N CYS A 70 0.85 -3.06 6.25
CA CYS A 70 1.40 -3.56 5.01
C CYS A 70 2.78 -2.97 4.72
N LYS A 71 2.99 -1.68 5.01
CA LYS A 71 4.14 -0.93 4.52
C LYS A 71 4.99 -0.29 5.62
N TRP A 72 4.54 -0.29 6.88
CA TRP A 72 5.24 0.33 8.00
C TRP A 72 5.63 -0.62 9.14
N THR A 73 5.50 -1.94 8.96
CA THR A 73 5.82 -2.95 10.01
C THR A 73 5.03 -2.78 11.31
N TYR A 74 3.92 -2.04 11.29
CA TYR A 74 3.02 -1.94 12.43
C TYR A 74 2.34 -3.29 12.68
N SER A 75 2.26 -3.71 13.93
CA SER A 75 1.47 -4.88 14.31
C SER A 75 0.07 -4.46 14.70
N ALA A 76 -0.95 -5.03 14.06
CA ALA A 76 -2.35 -4.82 14.46
C ALA A 76 -2.62 -5.24 15.93
N GLU A 77 -1.87 -6.21 16.44
CA GLU A 77 -2.02 -6.74 17.80
C GLU A 77 -1.13 -6.01 18.81
N LYS A 78 0.12 -5.73 18.45
CA LYS A 78 1.16 -5.24 19.38
C LYS A 78 1.48 -3.76 19.22
N GLY A 79 1.06 -3.13 18.12
CA GLY A 79 1.44 -1.76 17.78
C GLY A 79 2.82 -1.65 17.16
N TRP A 80 3.48 -0.52 17.42
CA TRP A 80 4.85 -0.24 16.99
C TRP A 80 5.89 -1.03 17.79
N ASP A 81 7.02 -1.36 17.15
CA ASP A 81 8.16 -2.03 17.80
C ASP A 81 9.37 -1.08 17.89
N ASP A 82 9.62 -0.55 19.07
CA ASP A 82 10.77 0.32 19.36
C ASP A 82 12.11 -0.33 19.02
N SER A 83 12.23 -1.63 19.27
CA SER A 83 13.48 -2.35 19.07
C SER A 83 13.84 -2.41 17.59
N PHE A 84 12.84 -2.57 16.73
CA PHE A 84 13.00 -2.50 15.28
C PHE A 84 13.50 -1.12 14.83
N TRP A 85 12.83 -0.04 15.24
CA TRP A 85 13.19 1.32 14.83
C TRP A 85 14.59 1.73 15.29
N LYS A 86 14.97 1.37 16.52
CA LYS A 86 16.32 1.56 17.04
C LYS A 86 17.35 0.74 16.27
N MET A 87 17.02 -0.52 15.94
CA MET A 87 17.92 -1.41 15.19
C MET A 87 18.23 -0.88 13.78
N VAL A 88 17.26 -0.22 13.12
CA VAL A 88 17.43 0.33 11.78
C VAL A 88 17.94 1.78 11.77
N GLY A 89 18.23 2.37 12.93
CA GLY A 89 18.76 3.74 13.07
C GLY A 89 17.75 4.84 12.78
N LEU A 90 16.46 4.58 13.08
CA LEU A 90 15.33 5.50 12.89
C LEU A 90 14.57 5.71 14.21
N GLU A 91 15.28 5.71 15.34
CA GLU A 91 14.71 5.89 16.67
C GLU A 91 14.05 7.27 16.88
N ASP A 92 14.36 8.25 16.03
CA ASP A 92 13.72 9.55 16.04
C ASP A 92 12.22 9.48 15.67
N LEU A 93 11.78 8.41 15.01
CA LEU A 93 10.38 8.14 14.68
C LEU A 93 9.57 7.66 15.89
N VAL A 94 10.23 7.18 16.93
CA VAL A 94 9.62 6.72 18.20
C VAL A 94 9.26 7.90 19.11
N THR A 95 9.93 9.04 18.92
CA THR A 95 9.76 10.25 19.75
C THR A 95 8.32 10.78 19.76
N ASP A 96 7.96 11.48 20.85
CA ASP A 96 6.64 12.07 21.06
C ASP A 96 5.47 11.08 20.81
N ASN A 97 5.66 9.84 21.27
CA ASN A 97 4.70 8.74 21.09
C ASN A 97 4.33 8.57 19.61
N TYR A 98 5.33 8.35 18.74
CA TYR A 98 5.17 8.11 17.31
C TYR A 98 4.42 9.23 16.55
N SER A 99 4.45 10.47 17.02
CA SER A 99 3.69 11.59 16.42
C SER A 99 3.95 11.77 14.92
N LYS A 100 5.19 11.51 14.47
CA LYS A 100 5.61 11.60 13.06
C LYS A 100 4.96 10.52 12.18
N ILE A 101 4.86 9.29 12.67
CA ILE A 101 4.39 8.13 11.88
C ILE A 101 2.94 7.74 12.19
N GLY A 102 2.37 8.32 13.25
CA GLY A 102 0.99 8.17 13.69
C GLY A 102 0.85 7.23 14.88
N ASN A 103 0.02 7.65 15.84
CA ASN A 103 -0.23 6.94 17.10
C ASN A 103 -1.70 6.65 17.37
N GLN A 104 -2.58 7.07 16.45
CA GLN A 104 -3.97 6.67 16.43
C GLN A 104 -4.18 5.87 15.15
N VAL A 105 -4.52 4.59 15.28
CA VAL A 105 -4.66 3.70 14.13
C VAL A 105 -6.12 3.29 14.01
N LEU A 106 -6.69 3.48 12.83
CA LEU A 106 -8.08 3.15 12.54
C LEU A 106 -8.16 2.02 11.51
N PRO A 107 -9.05 1.03 11.71
CA PRO A 107 -9.28 -0.01 10.73
C PRO A 107 -9.95 0.56 9.47
N PRO A 108 -9.78 -0.10 8.30
CA PRO A 108 -10.50 0.28 7.09
C PRO A 108 -12.01 0.42 7.33
N GLY A 109 -12.60 1.49 6.81
CA GLY A 109 -14.04 1.78 6.95
C GLY A 109 -14.44 2.53 8.22
N ALA A 110 -13.55 2.67 9.22
CA ALA A 110 -13.86 3.49 10.39
C ALA A 110 -13.97 4.98 10.03
N SER A 111 -14.95 5.68 10.61
CA SER A 111 -15.15 7.12 10.36
C SER A 111 -13.99 7.96 10.94
N LEU A 112 -13.51 8.92 10.15
CA LEU A 112 -12.52 9.91 10.55
C LEU A 112 -13.21 11.11 11.19
N GLY A 113 -12.94 11.34 12.48
CA GLY A 113 -13.46 12.51 13.21
C GLY A 113 -14.96 12.68 13.02
N SER A 114 -15.37 13.92 12.76
CA SER A 114 -16.77 14.29 12.45
C SER A 114 -17.09 14.30 10.96
N GLY A 115 -16.32 13.60 10.12
CA GLY A 115 -16.49 13.58 8.67
C GLY A 115 -15.80 14.73 7.94
N LEU A 116 -16.32 15.07 6.76
CA LEU A 116 -15.78 16.08 5.85
C LEU A 116 -15.85 17.46 6.51
N THR A 117 -14.73 18.18 6.54
CA THR A 117 -14.70 19.54 7.11
C THR A 117 -15.44 20.53 6.22
N PRO A 118 -15.88 21.67 6.77
CA PRO A 118 -16.46 22.75 5.98
C PRO A 118 -15.58 23.18 4.80
N GLU A 119 -14.27 23.28 5.00
CA GLU A 119 -13.34 23.71 3.95
C GLU A 119 -13.22 22.67 2.82
N ALA A 120 -13.10 21.38 3.15
CA ALA A 120 -13.04 20.34 2.13
C ALA A 120 -14.39 20.09 1.45
N ALA A 121 -15.49 20.32 2.17
CA ALA A 121 -16.84 20.28 1.65
C ALA A 121 -17.05 21.35 0.58
N GLU A 122 -16.60 22.58 0.83
CA GLU A 122 -16.59 23.67 -0.15
C GLU A 122 -15.74 23.33 -1.39
N ASP A 123 -14.50 22.88 -1.18
CA ASP A 123 -13.57 22.50 -2.27
C ASP A 123 -14.15 21.40 -3.19
N LEU A 124 -14.94 20.48 -2.64
CA LEU A 124 -15.49 19.32 -3.36
C LEU A 124 -16.94 19.52 -3.82
N GLY A 125 -17.59 20.61 -3.44
CA GLY A 125 -19.03 20.82 -3.70
C GLY A 125 -19.92 19.79 -3.00
N LEU A 126 -19.54 19.35 -1.80
CA LEU A 126 -20.25 18.34 -1.00
C LEU A 126 -20.78 18.94 0.32
N PRO A 127 -21.79 18.33 0.95
CA PRO A 127 -22.20 18.72 2.30
C PRO A 127 -21.10 18.50 3.37
N PRO A 128 -20.89 19.45 4.30
CA PRO A 128 -20.03 19.24 5.45
C PRO A 128 -20.58 18.15 6.38
N GLY A 129 -19.68 17.45 7.07
CA GLY A 129 -20.02 16.37 7.99
C GLY A 129 -20.33 15.02 7.33
N ILE A 130 -20.25 14.90 6.00
CA ILE A 130 -20.34 13.59 5.33
C ILE A 130 -19.26 12.66 5.86
N ALA A 131 -19.64 11.42 6.16
CA ALA A 131 -18.71 10.43 6.69
C ALA A 131 -17.52 10.22 5.75
N VAL A 132 -16.31 10.26 6.31
CA VAL A 132 -15.06 9.98 5.60
C VAL A 132 -14.44 8.76 6.27
N ALA A 133 -14.20 7.70 5.51
CA ALA A 133 -13.58 6.49 6.06
C ALA A 133 -12.05 6.63 6.16
N ALA A 134 -11.45 5.89 7.10
CA ALA A 134 -10.01 5.67 7.14
C ALA A 134 -9.53 5.10 5.79
N SER A 135 -8.37 5.58 5.33
CA SER A 135 -7.87 5.30 3.98
C SER A 135 -7.57 3.82 3.73
N LEU A 136 -7.43 3.47 2.45
CA LEU A 136 -6.94 2.16 1.99
C LEU A 136 -5.86 2.39 0.94
N ILE A 137 -4.92 1.45 0.83
CA ILE A 137 -4.03 1.36 -0.33
C ILE A 137 -4.89 1.01 -1.55
N ASP A 138 -4.54 1.54 -2.73
CA ASP A 138 -5.29 1.38 -3.99
C ASP A 138 -5.66 -0.08 -4.32
N ALA A 139 -4.69 -0.99 -4.31
CA ALA A 139 -4.93 -2.42 -4.55
C ALA A 139 -5.85 -3.01 -3.48
N HIS A 140 -5.75 -2.55 -2.23
CA HIS A 140 -6.57 -3.04 -1.12
C HIS A 140 -8.02 -2.54 -1.25
N ALA A 141 -8.22 -1.30 -1.71
CA ALA A 141 -9.53 -0.77 -2.05
C ALA A 141 -10.17 -1.56 -3.22
N GLY A 142 -9.39 -1.85 -4.27
CA GLY A 142 -9.82 -2.71 -5.37
C GLY A 142 -10.19 -4.12 -4.89
N GLY A 143 -9.35 -4.72 -4.03
CA GLY A 143 -9.56 -6.03 -3.43
C GLY A 143 -10.84 -6.09 -2.61
N LEU A 144 -11.05 -5.10 -1.74
CA LEU A 144 -12.29 -4.97 -0.96
C LEU A 144 -13.53 -4.84 -1.86
N GLY A 145 -13.42 -4.07 -2.95
CA GLY A 145 -14.51 -3.84 -3.89
C GLY A 145 -14.99 -5.10 -4.63
N VAL A 146 -14.14 -6.13 -4.78
CA VAL A 146 -14.45 -7.32 -5.58
C VAL A 146 -14.54 -8.62 -4.77
N ILE A 147 -13.77 -8.76 -3.68
CA ILE A 147 -13.65 -10.04 -2.96
C ILE A 147 -15.01 -10.50 -2.41
N GLY A 148 -15.83 -9.54 -1.94
CA GLY A 148 -17.14 -9.78 -1.33
C GLY A 148 -18.31 -9.83 -2.30
N ALA A 149 -18.09 -9.80 -3.62
CA ALA A 149 -19.17 -9.79 -4.61
C ALA A 149 -20.15 -10.95 -4.41
N ASP A 150 -21.45 -10.68 -4.56
CA ASP A 150 -22.43 -11.78 -4.62
C ASP A 150 -22.29 -12.48 -5.97
N VAL A 151 -22.12 -13.80 -5.92
CA VAL A 151 -21.87 -14.65 -7.09
C VAL A 151 -22.97 -15.69 -7.29
N LYS A 152 -24.05 -15.63 -6.51
CA LYS A 152 -25.18 -16.56 -6.62
C LYS A 152 -25.83 -16.47 -7.99
N GLY A 153 -26.15 -17.63 -8.57
CA GLY A 153 -26.82 -17.72 -9.87
C GLY A 153 -25.91 -17.45 -11.08
N HIS A 154 -24.60 -17.25 -10.87
CA HIS A 154 -23.64 -17.06 -11.95
C HIS A 154 -22.94 -18.36 -12.36
N GLY A 155 -23.16 -19.49 -11.67
CA GLY A 155 -22.58 -20.79 -12.02
C GLY A 155 -21.07 -20.83 -11.86
N LEU A 156 -20.51 -20.00 -10.97
CA LEU A 156 -19.08 -19.90 -10.73
C LEU A 156 -18.61 -21.00 -9.76
N ALA A 157 -17.37 -21.46 -9.90
CA ALA A 157 -16.80 -22.50 -9.03
C ALA A 157 -16.75 -22.12 -7.55
N CYS A 158 -16.70 -20.82 -7.24
CA CYS A 158 -16.72 -20.30 -5.86
C CYS A 158 -18.15 -20.05 -5.32
N GLU A 159 -19.20 -20.40 -6.08
CA GLU A 159 -20.58 -20.26 -5.62
C GLU A 159 -20.83 -21.20 -4.42
N GLY A 160 -21.49 -20.68 -3.38
CA GLY A 160 -21.68 -21.40 -2.11
C GLY A 160 -20.42 -21.57 -1.25
N GLN A 161 -19.24 -21.13 -1.72
CA GLN A 161 -17.99 -21.19 -0.97
C GLN A 161 -17.76 -19.92 -0.14
N PRO A 162 -17.04 -19.99 0.99
CA PRO A 162 -16.73 -18.82 1.79
C PRO A 162 -15.88 -17.81 1.01
N VAL A 163 -15.92 -16.53 1.38
CA VAL A 163 -15.11 -15.47 0.74
C VAL A 163 -13.60 -15.78 0.76
N THR A 164 -13.14 -16.58 1.74
CA THR A 164 -11.75 -17.07 1.85
C THR A 164 -11.35 -18.08 0.78
N SER A 165 -12.29 -18.58 -0.03
CA SER A 165 -12.02 -19.43 -1.21
C SER A 165 -11.72 -18.63 -2.48
N ARG A 166 -11.72 -17.29 -2.37
CA ARG A 166 -11.60 -16.38 -3.51
C ARG A 166 -10.25 -15.68 -3.46
N LEU A 167 -9.74 -15.35 -4.65
CA LEU A 167 -8.57 -14.51 -4.84
C LEU A 167 -9.00 -13.26 -5.62
N ALA A 168 -8.81 -12.09 -5.03
CA ALA A 168 -8.98 -10.84 -5.75
C ALA A 168 -7.71 -10.52 -6.53
N VAL A 169 -7.82 -10.30 -7.84
CA VAL A 169 -6.69 -9.92 -8.70
C VAL A 169 -6.92 -8.51 -9.21
N ILE A 170 -6.08 -7.59 -8.76
CA ILE A 170 -6.17 -6.17 -9.11
C ILE A 170 -5.18 -5.89 -10.23
N CYS A 171 -5.70 -5.85 -11.45
CA CYS A 171 -4.92 -5.74 -12.68
C CYS A 171 -4.65 -4.29 -13.07
N GLY A 172 -3.46 -4.04 -13.59
CA GLY A 172 -3.03 -2.77 -14.17
C GLY A 172 -1.70 -2.96 -14.90
N THR A 173 -0.81 -1.97 -14.83
CA THR A 173 0.58 -2.10 -15.33
C THR A 173 1.31 -3.28 -14.67
N SER A 174 1.02 -3.48 -13.39
CA SER A 174 1.35 -4.63 -12.54
C SER A 174 0.05 -5.24 -12.01
N SER A 175 0.12 -6.43 -11.39
CA SER A 175 -1.06 -7.05 -10.75
C SER A 175 -0.80 -7.44 -9.30
N CYS A 176 -1.73 -7.10 -8.42
CA CYS A 176 -1.76 -7.56 -7.03
C CYS A 176 -2.72 -8.74 -6.87
N HIS A 177 -2.32 -9.76 -6.12
CA HIS A 177 -3.09 -10.97 -5.85
C HIS A 177 -3.39 -11.01 -4.35
N MET A 178 -4.66 -10.88 -3.99
CA MET A 178 -5.08 -10.65 -2.61
C MET A 178 -5.98 -11.80 -2.15
N GLY A 179 -5.48 -12.59 -1.20
CA GLY A 179 -6.21 -13.69 -0.58
C GLY A 179 -6.42 -13.42 0.91
N ILE A 180 -7.57 -13.83 1.45
CA ILE A 180 -7.88 -13.66 2.87
C ILE A 180 -8.12 -14.99 3.59
N SER A 181 -7.72 -15.06 4.85
CA SER A 181 -7.86 -16.25 5.70
C SER A 181 -8.29 -15.89 7.13
N LYS A 182 -8.94 -16.83 7.82
CA LYS A 182 -9.32 -16.65 9.24
C LYS A 182 -8.12 -16.72 10.18
N ASN A 183 -7.11 -17.52 9.82
CA ASN A 183 -5.89 -17.72 10.58
C ASN A 183 -4.69 -17.17 9.79
N PRO A 184 -3.58 -16.77 10.45
CA PRO A 184 -2.38 -16.34 9.76
C PRO A 184 -1.78 -17.50 8.97
N ILE A 185 -1.42 -17.24 7.71
CA ILE A 185 -0.74 -18.19 6.82
C ILE A 185 0.50 -17.50 6.28
N PHE A 186 1.68 -18.10 6.52
CA PHE A 186 2.96 -17.59 6.02
C PHE A 186 3.34 -18.37 4.77
N VAL A 187 3.55 -17.67 3.66
CA VAL A 187 3.89 -18.28 2.37
C VAL A 187 5.18 -17.65 1.84
N PRO A 188 6.23 -18.45 1.54
CA PRO A 188 7.47 -17.92 0.98
C PRO A 188 7.21 -17.09 -0.29
N GLY A 189 7.71 -15.86 -0.33
CA GLY A 189 7.58 -14.95 -1.46
C GLY A 189 6.23 -14.21 -1.56
N VAL A 190 5.32 -14.38 -0.61
CA VAL A 190 4.06 -13.65 -0.51
C VAL A 190 4.11 -12.74 0.72
N TRP A 191 3.64 -11.50 0.59
CA TRP A 191 3.60 -10.57 1.71
C TRP A 191 2.45 -10.85 2.66
N GLY A 192 2.63 -10.48 3.92
CA GLY A 192 1.71 -10.77 5.01
C GLY A 192 2.19 -11.95 5.88
N PRO A 193 1.31 -12.55 6.69
CA PRO A 193 -0.12 -12.25 6.78
C PRO A 193 -0.41 -10.96 7.55
N TYR A 194 -1.24 -10.07 6.99
CA TYR A 194 -1.59 -8.78 7.59
C TYR A 194 -3.00 -8.80 8.18
N PHE A 195 -3.13 -8.72 9.50
CA PHE A 195 -4.43 -8.79 10.16
C PHE A 195 -5.26 -7.52 9.96
N SER A 196 -6.52 -7.70 9.55
CA SER A 196 -7.52 -6.64 9.31
C SER A 196 -7.07 -5.52 8.36
N ALA A 197 -6.09 -5.80 7.50
CA ALA A 197 -5.49 -4.83 6.60
C ALA A 197 -6.38 -4.44 5.40
N MET A 198 -7.35 -5.29 5.06
CA MET A 198 -8.28 -5.07 3.94
C MET A 198 -9.72 -5.40 4.35
N VAL A 199 -9.97 -6.63 4.80
CA VAL A 199 -11.28 -7.06 5.30
C VAL A 199 -11.20 -7.17 6.83
N PRO A 200 -12.05 -6.46 7.60
CA PRO A 200 -12.05 -6.54 9.06
C PRO A 200 -12.19 -7.98 9.57
N GLY A 201 -11.33 -8.37 10.50
CA GLY A 201 -11.35 -9.71 11.12
C GLY A 201 -10.68 -10.82 10.31
N PHE A 202 -10.08 -10.53 9.16
CA PHE A 202 -9.34 -11.50 8.34
C PHE A 202 -7.86 -11.14 8.22
N TRP A 203 -7.04 -12.16 8.02
CA TRP A 203 -5.64 -12.02 7.62
C TRP A 203 -5.54 -11.90 6.11
N LEU A 204 -4.78 -10.92 5.62
CA LEU A 204 -4.51 -10.71 4.20
C LEU A 204 -3.13 -11.27 3.84
N ASN A 205 -3.08 -12.04 2.75
CA ASN A 205 -1.85 -12.35 2.03
C ASN A 205 -1.86 -11.61 0.69
N GLU A 206 -0.77 -10.90 0.39
CA GLU A 206 -0.60 -10.05 -0.79
C GLU A 206 0.55 -10.59 -1.65
N GLY A 207 0.21 -11.19 -2.79
CA GLY A 207 1.17 -11.51 -3.85
C GLY A 207 1.22 -10.40 -4.90
N GLY A 208 2.29 -10.36 -5.69
CA GLY A 208 2.47 -9.35 -6.73
C GLY A 208 3.15 -9.90 -7.97
N GLN A 209 2.73 -9.42 -9.13
CA GLN A 209 3.46 -9.53 -10.39
C GLN A 209 3.81 -8.11 -10.86
N SER A 210 5.11 -7.78 -10.83
CA SER A 210 5.59 -6.42 -11.06
C SER A 210 5.33 -5.88 -12.47
N VAL A 211 5.14 -6.76 -13.45
CA VAL A 211 4.91 -6.38 -14.85
C VAL A 211 3.88 -7.35 -15.45
N THR A 212 2.66 -6.87 -15.68
CA THR A 212 1.56 -7.64 -16.29
C THR A 212 1.01 -6.90 -17.50
N GLY A 213 0.16 -5.89 -17.31
CA GLY A 213 -0.35 -5.06 -18.40
C GLY A 213 0.78 -4.38 -19.16
N LYS A 214 1.83 -3.94 -18.46
CA LYS A 214 2.99 -3.32 -19.11
C LYS A 214 3.79 -4.29 -19.97
N LEU A 215 3.79 -5.59 -19.66
CA LEU A 215 4.43 -6.61 -20.49
C LEU A 215 3.61 -6.84 -21.76
N ILE A 216 2.28 -6.88 -21.65
CA ILE A 216 1.38 -6.96 -22.80
C ILE A 216 1.60 -5.76 -23.72
N ASP A 217 1.62 -4.54 -23.17
CA ASP A 217 1.92 -3.32 -23.93
C ASP A 217 3.27 -3.44 -24.64
N HIS A 218 4.30 -3.88 -23.94
CA HIS A 218 5.64 -4.03 -24.51
C HIS A 218 5.66 -5.04 -25.66
N MET A 219 4.98 -6.18 -25.53
CA MET A 219 4.89 -7.19 -26.59
C MET A 219 4.15 -6.66 -27.82
N VAL A 220 3.04 -5.95 -27.62
CA VAL A 220 2.25 -5.39 -28.72
C VAL A 220 3.01 -4.27 -29.41
N GLN A 221 3.54 -3.30 -28.65
CA GLN A 221 4.25 -2.13 -29.18
C GLN A 221 5.61 -2.50 -29.78
N GLY A 222 6.25 -3.53 -29.26
CA GLY A 222 7.53 -4.03 -29.75
C GLY A 222 7.42 -4.89 -31.02
N HIS A 223 6.21 -5.26 -31.44
CA HIS A 223 6.01 -6.09 -32.63
C HIS A 223 6.26 -5.30 -33.92
N ALA A 224 6.94 -5.89 -34.91
CA ALA A 224 7.31 -5.22 -36.16
C ALA A 224 6.10 -4.67 -36.96
N ALA A 225 4.94 -5.31 -36.84
CA ALA A 225 3.69 -4.87 -37.48
C ALA A 225 2.98 -3.71 -36.75
N PHE A 226 3.44 -3.30 -35.56
CA PHE A 226 2.74 -2.31 -34.73
C PHE A 226 2.54 -0.96 -35.44
N PRO A 227 3.53 -0.36 -36.14
CA PRO A 227 3.34 0.93 -36.81
C PRO A 227 2.24 0.89 -37.88
N GLU A 228 2.19 -0.18 -38.68
CA GLU A 228 1.17 -0.37 -39.72
C GLU A 228 -0.23 -0.51 -39.09
N LEU A 229 -0.36 -1.32 -38.04
CA LEU A 229 -1.64 -1.55 -37.36
C LEU A 229 -2.12 -0.30 -36.62
N GLN A 230 -1.22 0.47 -36.03
CA GLN A 230 -1.57 1.72 -35.35
C GLN A 230 -2.09 2.76 -36.35
N ALA A 231 -1.44 2.92 -37.51
CA ALA A 231 -1.92 3.80 -38.56
C ALA A 231 -3.33 3.40 -39.05
N LYS A 232 -3.59 2.10 -39.22
CA LYS A 232 -4.92 1.57 -39.59
C LYS A 232 -5.97 1.81 -38.50
N ALA A 233 -5.60 1.74 -37.22
CA ALA A 233 -6.51 1.94 -36.10
C ALA A 233 -6.93 3.41 -35.95
N THR A 234 -5.99 4.35 -36.12
CA THR A 234 -6.26 5.81 -36.01
C THR A 234 -7.01 6.39 -37.21
N ALA A 235 -6.99 5.69 -38.35
CA ALA A 235 -7.72 6.10 -39.56
C ALA A 235 -9.22 5.74 -39.55
N ARG A 236 -9.72 5.11 -38.48
CA ARG A 236 -11.15 4.80 -38.26
C ARG A 236 -11.79 5.81 -37.34
#